data_AF-A0A935FD20-F1
#
_entry.id   AF-A0A935FD20-F1
#
_cell.length_a   1.000
_cell.length_b   1.000
_cell.length_c   1.000
_cell.angle_alpha   90.00
_cell.angle_beta   90.00
_cell.angle_gamma   90.00
#
_symmetry.space_group_name_H-M   'P 1'
#
loop_
_entity.id
_entity.type
_entity.pdbx_description
1 polymer ?
#
loop_
_entity_poly.entity_id
_entity_poly.type
_entity_poly.pdbx_seq_one_letter_code
_entity_poly.pdbx_strand_id
1 'polypeptide(L)'
;MKKYLFFLILLVSVVQSDAQKKPLDHSVYDGWQHIGERMISNDGKWIVYTIDPQEGDNELVLQSADKKYSKSTPRGYSAVITEDSRFVIFKIKAFYKDTREAKIKKKKADEMPKDSIGVIELGKEEVWKRERVLNYKTPQQSAGWMAYQLEKSAEAPPKSKTADNKSTNKTADSLNRVIDSLQRVIELMPVKKKRIRTRMKLFIILSKMRMAMRPVALPLNHQMIWWLET
;
A
#
# COMPACT_ATOMS: atom_id res chain seq x y z
N MET A 1 17.28 57.80 47.76
CA MET A 1 17.72 57.35 46.43
C MET A 1 18.61 56.11 46.46
N LYS A 2 19.60 56.00 47.37
CA LYS A 2 20.49 54.81 47.49
C LYS A 2 19.78 53.47 47.78
N LYS A 3 18.67 53.46 48.53
CA LYS A 3 17.89 52.24 48.82
C LYS A 3 17.18 51.67 47.59
N TYR A 4 16.68 52.53 46.70
CA TYR A 4 16.06 52.11 45.44
C TYR A 4 17.10 51.65 44.41
N LEU A 5 18.30 52.21 44.44
CA LEU A 5 19.43 51.76 43.63
C LEU A 5 19.84 50.31 43.99
N PHE A 6 19.85 49.99 45.29
CA PHE A 6 20.13 48.63 45.76
C PHE A 6 19.03 47.63 45.35
N PHE A 7 17.76 48.06 45.41
CA PHE A 7 16.62 47.26 44.98
C PHE A 7 16.61 47.03 43.45
N LEU A 8 17.02 48.04 42.66
CA LEU A 8 17.16 47.94 41.21
C LEU A 8 18.28 46.98 40.80
N ILE A 9 19.40 46.99 41.53
CA ILE A 9 20.51 46.04 41.33
C ILE A 9 20.09 44.60 41.67
N LEU A 10 19.31 44.41 42.73
CA LEU A 10 18.78 43.09 43.10
C LEU A 10 17.82 42.52 42.03
N LEU A 11 17.02 43.38 41.40
CA LEU A 11 16.06 43.00 40.37
C LEU A 11 16.74 42.58 39.05
N VAL A 12 17.89 43.20 38.71
CA VAL A 12 18.70 42.85 37.52
C VAL A 12 19.40 41.51 37.68
N SER A 13 19.74 41.08 38.90
CA SER A 13 20.39 39.79 39.14
C SER A 13 19.47 38.58 38.92
N VAL A 14 18.15 38.76 39.01
CA VAL A 14 17.17 37.65 38.87
C VAL A 14 16.90 37.29 37.40
N VAL A 15 17.16 38.21 36.47
CA VAL A 15 16.90 38.00 35.03
C VAL A 15 18.04 37.28 34.27
N GLN A 16 19.09 36.82 34.94
CA GLN A 16 20.25 36.18 34.30
C GLN A 16 20.27 34.63 34.34
N SER A 17 19.16 33.99 34.71
CA SER A 17 19.13 32.54 35.04
C SER A 17 18.61 31.58 33.95
N ASP A 18 18.73 31.91 32.65
CA ASP A 18 18.35 30.97 31.58
C ASP A 18 19.32 31.00 30.38
N ALA A 19 20.59 30.67 30.63
CA ALA A 19 21.62 30.56 29.58
C ALA A 19 22.45 29.26 29.65
N GLN A 20 21.99 28.24 30.37
CA GLN A 20 22.65 26.93 30.33
C GLN A 20 22.30 26.23 29.02
N LYS A 21 23.31 26.04 28.16
CA LYS A 21 23.19 25.21 26.97
C LYS A 21 22.70 23.82 27.40
N LYS A 22 21.78 23.23 26.63
CA LYS A 22 21.24 21.89 26.92
C LYS A 22 22.42 20.92 27.16
N PRO A 23 22.50 20.24 28.32
CA PRO A 23 23.55 19.27 28.59
C PRO A 23 23.60 18.22 27.48
N LEU A 24 24.81 17.87 27.03
CA LEU A 24 24.99 16.85 26.01
C LEU A 24 24.83 15.47 26.67
N ASP A 25 23.70 14.82 26.42
CA ASP A 25 23.38 13.46 26.89
C ASP A 25 23.14 12.54 25.68
N HIS A 26 23.12 11.22 25.90
CA HIS A 26 22.92 10.19 24.88
C HIS A 26 21.58 10.35 24.15
N SER A 27 20.58 10.96 24.80
CA SER A 27 19.30 11.33 24.20
C SER A 27 19.43 12.34 23.04
N VAL A 28 20.57 13.03 22.90
CA VAL A 28 20.81 13.99 21.82
C VAL A 28 21.20 13.31 20.51
N TYR A 29 21.70 12.06 20.55
CA TYR A 29 22.16 11.35 19.36
C TYR A 29 21.05 11.04 18.37
N ASP A 30 19.87 10.65 18.86
CA ASP A 30 18.71 10.33 18.01
C ASP A 30 18.23 11.53 17.17
N GLY A 31 18.40 12.73 17.72
CA GLY A 31 18.04 13.99 17.07
C GLY A 31 19.14 14.58 16.20
N TRP A 32 20.29 13.92 16.05
CA TRP A 32 21.37 14.43 15.21
C TRP A 32 20.93 14.43 13.75
N GLN A 33 20.92 15.60 13.15
CA GLN A 33 20.52 15.81 11.77
C GLN A 33 21.74 15.82 10.85
N HIS A 34 21.64 15.13 9.73
CA HIS A 34 22.59 15.27 8.63
C HIS A 34 21.84 15.70 7.37
N ILE A 35 22.56 16.34 6.46
CA ILE A 35 22.01 16.67 5.15
C ILE A 35 22.20 15.44 4.25
N GLY A 36 21.10 14.93 3.71
CA GLY A 36 21.07 13.74 2.87
C GLY A 36 21.20 14.06 1.39
N GLU A 37 20.16 13.80 0.62
CA GLU A 37 20.11 14.09 -0.81
C GLU A 37 20.26 15.60 -1.04
N ARG A 38 21.03 15.99 -2.06
CA ARG A 38 21.27 17.39 -2.44
C ARG A 38 21.23 17.50 -3.94
N MET A 39 20.46 18.45 -4.45
CA MET A 39 20.30 18.72 -5.87
C MET A 39 20.21 20.21 -6.11
N ILE A 40 20.68 20.62 -7.28
CA ILE A 40 20.61 21.99 -7.77
C ILE A 40 19.91 21.95 -9.12
N SER A 41 19.02 22.89 -9.39
CA SER A 41 18.36 23.00 -10.69
C SER A 41 19.35 23.35 -11.80
N ASN A 42 18.99 23.04 -13.04
CA ASN A 42 19.88 23.29 -14.19
C ASN A 42 20.13 24.80 -14.41
N ASP A 43 19.19 25.65 -14.00
CA ASP A 43 19.34 27.11 -14.01
C ASP A 43 20.07 27.68 -12.77
N GLY A 44 20.41 26.84 -11.79
CA GLY A 44 21.11 27.22 -10.56
C GLY A 44 20.30 28.04 -9.56
N LYS A 45 19.02 28.31 -9.83
CA LYS A 45 18.17 29.16 -8.97
C LYS A 45 17.56 28.42 -7.80
N TRP A 46 17.46 27.10 -7.89
CA TRP A 46 16.80 26.26 -6.89
C TRP A 46 17.74 25.22 -6.34
N ILE A 47 17.64 25.03 -5.04
CA ILE A 47 18.42 24.08 -4.26
C ILE A 47 17.41 23.21 -3.52
N VAL A 48 17.52 21.90 -3.67
CA VAL A 48 16.69 20.92 -2.98
C VAL A 48 17.60 20.05 -2.14
N TYR A 49 17.29 19.90 -0.85
CA TYR A 49 18.05 19.03 0.02
C TYR A 49 17.17 18.37 1.07
N THR A 50 17.57 17.19 1.55
CA THR A 50 16.91 16.53 2.68
C THR A 50 17.70 16.75 3.97
N ILE A 51 16.96 16.92 5.07
CA ILE A 51 17.47 16.87 6.43
C ILE A 51 16.97 15.55 7.02
N ASP A 52 17.89 14.64 7.26
CA ASP A 52 17.60 13.30 7.74
C ASP A 52 18.08 13.18 9.20
N PRO A 53 17.18 13.06 10.19
CA PRO A 53 17.56 12.70 11.55
C PRO A 53 17.94 11.22 11.63
N GLN A 54 18.76 10.84 12.62
CA GLN A 54 19.10 9.44 12.85
C GLN A 54 17.88 8.59 13.21
N GLU A 55 16.98 9.13 14.02
CA GLU A 55 15.67 8.55 14.30
C GLU A 55 14.56 9.57 14.03
N GLY A 56 13.59 9.18 13.18
CA GLY A 56 12.36 9.95 12.96
C GLY A 56 12.01 10.12 11.50
N ASP A 57 11.19 11.15 11.26
CA ASP A 57 10.76 11.55 9.94
C ASP A 57 11.75 12.57 9.38
N ASN A 58 12.12 12.42 8.11
CA ASN A 58 12.99 13.36 7.43
C ASN A 58 12.23 14.58 6.90
N GLU A 59 12.96 15.59 6.47
CA GLU A 59 12.41 16.84 5.97
C GLU A 59 13.05 17.19 4.63
N LEU A 60 12.24 17.44 3.61
CA LEU A 60 12.72 17.91 2.31
C LEU A 60 12.58 19.42 2.26
N VAL A 61 13.69 20.12 2.05
CA VAL A 61 13.72 21.57 1.93
C VAL A 61 14.00 21.94 0.48
N LEU A 62 13.09 22.72 -0.09
CA LEU A 62 13.23 23.40 -1.36
C LEU A 62 13.54 24.87 -1.06
N GLN A 63 14.67 25.37 -1.55
CA GLN A 63 15.13 26.73 -1.30
C GLN A 63 15.53 27.41 -2.61
N SER A 64 15.26 28.71 -2.73
CA SER A 64 15.89 29.54 -3.75
C SER A 64 17.36 29.80 -3.41
N ALA A 65 18.25 29.91 -4.38
CA ALA A 65 19.67 30.27 -4.16
C ALA A 65 19.85 31.60 -3.39
N ASP A 66 18.95 32.57 -3.62
CA ASP A 66 18.89 33.85 -2.91
C ASP A 66 18.36 33.75 -1.47
N LYS A 67 17.92 32.57 -1.02
CA LYS A 67 17.23 32.30 0.27
C LYS A 67 15.94 33.07 0.52
N LYS A 68 15.41 33.80 -0.47
CA LYS A 68 14.13 34.54 -0.37
C LYS A 68 12.92 33.63 -0.28
N TYR A 69 13.00 32.46 -0.90
CA TYR A 69 11.97 31.43 -0.84
C TYR A 69 12.53 30.15 -0.21
N SER A 70 11.77 29.60 0.73
CA SER A 70 12.04 28.30 1.33
C SER A 70 10.72 27.59 1.60
N LYS A 71 10.61 26.35 1.14
CA LYS A 71 9.47 25.47 1.38
C LYS A 71 9.99 24.17 1.95
N SER A 72 9.51 23.83 3.14
CA SER A 72 9.74 22.53 3.73
C SER A 72 8.55 21.60 3.49
N THR A 73 8.84 20.35 3.15
CA THR A 73 7.87 19.26 3.11
C THR A 73 8.30 18.11 4.02
N PRO A 74 7.47 17.73 5.01
CA PRO A 74 7.80 16.62 5.90
C PRO A 74 7.77 15.29 5.16
N ARG A 75 8.66 14.38 5.56
CA ARG A 75 8.85 13.01 5.05
C ARG A 75 9.24 12.92 3.58
N GLY A 76 9.65 14.03 2.98
CA GLY A 76 10.08 14.09 1.59
C GLY A 76 11.44 13.42 1.39
N TYR A 77 11.57 12.60 0.35
CA TYR A 77 12.82 11.94 -0.02
C TYR A 77 12.83 11.56 -1.51
N SER A 78 13.99 11.19 -2.02
CA SER A 78 14.22 10.90 -3.43
C SER A 78 13.61 11.99 -4.29
N ALA A 79 14.05 13.22 -4.06
CA ALA A 79 13.62 14.34 -4.88
C ALA A 79 14.35 14.31 -6.23
N VAL A 80 13.67 14.77 -7.28
CA VAL A 80 14.24 14.98 -8.61
C VAL A 80 13.68 16.29 -9.16
N ILE A 81 14.58 17.13 -9.66
CA ILE A 81 14.24 18.35 -10.37
C ILE A 81 14.08 17.99 -11.85
N THR A 82 13.00 18.45 -12.46
CA THR A 82 12.74 18.24 -13.89
C THR A 82 13.75 19.03 -14.72
N GLU A 83 14.06 18.56 -15.93
CA GLU A 83 15.05 19.19 -16.82
C GLU A 83 14.72 20.66 -17.13
N ASP A 84 13.44 21.01 -17.21
CA ASP A 84 12.97 22.39 -17.42
C ASP A 84 13.13 23.31 -16.18
N SER A 85 13.61 22.78 -15.06
CA SER A 85 13.73 23.49 -13.78
C SER A 85 12.43 24.16 -13.31
N ARG A 86 11.27 23.59 -13.68
CA ARG A 86 9.94 24.09 -13.25
C ARG A 86 9.27 23.23 -12.19
N PHE A 87 9.55 21.94 -12.15
CA PHE A 87 8.90 21.01 -11.21
C PHE A 87 9.91 20.23 -10.38
N VAL A 88 9.58 20.05 -9.11
CA VAL A 88 10.26 19.14 -8.19
C VAL A 88 9.32 18.00 -7.85
N ILE A 89 9.76 16.79 -8.16
CA ILE A 89 9.03 15.55 -7.89
C ILE A 89 9.74 14.84 -6.75
N PHE A 90 9.01 14.37 -5.76
CA PHE A 90 9.59 13.67 -4.61
C PHE A 90 8.61 12.63 -4.07
N LYS A 91 9.14 11.66 -3.35
CA LYS A 91 8.31 10.71 -2.59
C LYS A 91 8.13 11.20 -1.16
N ILE A 92 7.03 10.80 -0.56
CA ILE A 92 6.68 11.08 0.82
C ILE A 92 6.60 9.74 1.53
N LYS A 93 7.50 9.48 2.47
CA LYS A 93 7.47 8.25 3.29
C LYS A 93 6.21 8.21 4.11
N ALA A 94 5.65 7.03 4.34
CA ALA A 94 4.71 6.85 5.45
C ALA A 94 5.38 7.22 6.80
N PHE A 95 4.56 7.51 7.82
CA PHE A 95 5.09 7.94 9.11
C PHE A 95 6.04 6.91 9.72
N TYR A 96 7.14 7.40 10.29
CA TYR A 96 8.14 6.55 10.94
C TYR A 96 7.53 5.64 12.01
N LYS A 97 6.60 6.17 12.82
CA LYS A 97 5.90 5.40 13.86
C LYS A 97 5.12 4.22 13.27
N ASP A 98 4.32 4.47 12.23
CA ASP A 98 3.47 3.44 11.60
C ASP A 98 4.32 2.35 10.93
N THR A 99 5.42 2.73 10.28
CA THR A 99 6.32 1.78 9.62
C THR A 99 7.10 0.94 10.65
N ARG A 100 7.55 1.54 11.76
CA ARG A 100 8.16 0.82 12.89
C ARG A 100 7.18 -0.16 13.52
N GLU A 101 5.95 0.26 13.82
CA GLU A 101 4.92 -0.64 14.35
C GLU A 101 4.58 -1.78 13.40
N ALA A 102 4.46 -1.51 12.11
CA ALA A 102 4.21 -2.53 11.10
C ALA A 102 5.34 -3.57 11.02
N LYS A 103 6.60 -3.13 11.17
CA LYS A 103 7.78 -4.01 11.23
C LYS A 103 7.81 -4.84 12.51
N ILE A 104 7.51 -4.23 13.67
CA ILE A 104 7.41 -4.93 14.97
C ILE A 104 6.31 -6.00 14.89
N LYS A 105 5.18 -5.67 14.28
CA LYS A 105 4.04 -6.57 14.05
C LYS A 105 4.29 -7.59 12.92
N LYS A 106 5.47 -7.60 12.28
CA LYS A 106 5.85 -8.47 11.15
C LYS A 106 4.79 -8.51 10.04
N LYS A 107 4.18 -7.36 9.73
CA LYS A 107 3.16 -7.25 8.69
C LYS A 107 3.72 -7.64 7.33
N LYS A 108 2.89 -8.27 6.49
CA LYS A 108 3.23 -8.58 5.10
C LYS A 108 3.39 -7.30 4.29
N ALA A 109 4.12 -7.38 3.18
CA ALA A 109 4.42 -6.24 2.32
C ALA A 109 3.17 -5.48 1.83
N ASP A 110 2.04 -6.18 1.69
CA ASP A 110 0.76 -5.57 1.26
C ASP A 110 0.12 -4.68 2.34
N GLU A 111 0.34 -4.98 3.62
CA GLU A 111 -0.20 -4.24 4.76
C GLU A 111 0.74 -3.16 5.31
N MET A 112 1.95 -3.06 4.76
CA MET A 112 2.87 -2.00 5.14
C MET A 112 2.32 -0.64 4.72
N PRO A 113 2.49 0.41 5.54
CA PRO A 113 2.16 1.77 5.16
C PRO A 113 2.83 2.14 3.84
N LYS A 114 2.05 2.72 2.93
CA LYS A 114 2.49 3.01 1.57
C LYS A 114 2.90 4.46 1.41
N ASP A 115 3.89 4.66 0.56
CA ASP A 115 4.39 5.98 0.25
C ASP A 115 3.46 6.72 -0.71
N SER A 116 3.58 8.04 -0.69
CA SER A 116 2.89 8.94 -1.61
C SER A 116 3.92 9.64 -2.49
N ILE A 117 3.47 10.21 -3.60
CA ILE A 117 4.28 11.11 -4.42
C ILE A 117 3.77 12.54 -4.26
N GLY A 118 4.70 13.49 -4.25
CA GLY A 118 4.45 14.91 -4.30
C GLY A 118 5.10 15.53 -5.53
N VAL A 119 4.40 16.47 -6.15
CA VAL A 119 4.93 17.31 -7.22
C VAL A 119 4.68 18.76 -6.83
N ILE A 120 5.74 19.57 -6.85
CA ILE A 120 5.70 21.00 -6.56
C ILE A 120 6.14 21.74 -7.81
N GLU A 121 5.38 22.75 -8.19
CA GLU A 121 5.81 23.73 -9.17
C GLU A 121 6.67 24.81 -8.48
N LEU A 122 7.89 24.99 -8.97
CA LEU A 122 8.86 25.94 -8.46
C LEU A 122 8.33 27.36 -8.60
N GLY A 123 8.13 28.04 -7.47
CA GLY A 123 7.55 29.39 -7.40
C GLY A 123 6.06 29.43 -7.06
N LYS A 124 5.36 28.29 -7.03
CA LYS A 124 4.00 28.19 -6.47
C LYS A 124 4.01 27.46 -5.14
N GLU A 125 2.98 27.68 -4.32
CA GLU A 125 2.81 26.94 -3.06
C GLU A 125 1.98 25.67 -3.21
N GLU A 126 1.43 25.43 -4.40
CA GLU A 126 0.59 24.28 -4.66
C GLU A 126 1.42 23.00 -4.71
N VAL A 127 0.97 22.00 -3.96
CA VAL A 127 1.58 20.67 -3.90
C VAL A 127 0.56 19.67 -4.41
N TRP A 128 0.80 19.11 -5.59
CA TRP A 128 0.01 18.00 -6.09
C TRP A 128 0.48 16.71 -5.41
N LYS A 129 -0.43 15.97 -4.79
CA LYS A 129 -0.11 14.74 -4.06
C LYS A 129 -0.95 13.59 -4.57
N ARG A 130 -0.34 12.40 -4.61
CA ARG A 130 -1.03 11.15 -4.92
C ARG A 130 -0.55 10.01 -4.04
N GLU A 131 -1.49 9.28 -3.47
CA GLU A 131 -1.24 8.18 -2.53
C GLU A 131 -0.87 6.88 -3.24
N ARG A 132 -0.28 5.93 -2.50
CA ARG A 132 0.00 4.54 -2.91
C ARG A 132 0.89 4.42 -4.15
N VAL A 133 2.01 5.15 -4.16
CA VAL A 133 2.98 5.12 -5.26
C VAL A 133 4.20 4.29 -4.88
N LEU A 134 4.49 3.25 -5.67
CA LEU A 134 5.64 2.38 -5.46
C LEU A 134 6.93 3.05 -5.95
N ASN A 135 6.93 3.43 -7.23
CA ASN A 135 8.09 3.91 -7.93
C ASN A 135 7.71 5.01 -8.92
N TYR A 136 8.65 5.88 -9.23
CA TYR A 136 8.48 6.90 -10.26
C TYR A 136 9.78 7.07 -11.05
N LYS A 137 9.63 7.48 -12.31
CA LYS A 137 10.74 7.79 -13.19
C LYS A 137 10.42 9.04 -14.00
N THR A 138 11.43 9.88 -14.13
CA THR A 138 11.43 11.05 -14.99
C THR A 138 12.40 10.82 -16.15
N PRO A 139 12.08 11.32 -17.35
CA PRO A 139 13.04 11.39 -18.44
C PRO A 139 14.25 12.26 -18.07
N GLN A 140 15.42 11.89 -18.57
CA GLN A 140 16.68 12.58 -18.26
C GLN A 140 17.00 13.75 -19.20
N GLN A 141 16.42 13.78 -20.40
CA GLN A 141 16.71 14.79 -21.43
C GLN A 141 15.47 15.48 -22.00
N SER A 142 14.26 15.02 -21.67
CA SER A 142 13.02 15.64 -22.11
C SER A 142 12.23 16.10 -20.90
N ALA A 143 11.52 17.22 -20.99
CA ALA A 143 10.64 17.69 -19.94
C ALA A 143 9.16 17.48 -20.30
N GLY A 144 8.27 17.53 -19.31
CA GLY A 144 6.83 17.61 -19.52
C GLY A 144 6.02 16.33 -19.27
N TRP A 145 6.67 15.20 -18.96
CA TRP A 145 5.96 13.98 -18.56
C TRP A 145 6.77 13.20 -17.52
N MET A 146 6.06 12.42 -16.72
CA MET A 146 6.65 11.50 -15.74
C MET A 146 5.80 10.23 -15.69
N ALA A 147 6.44 9.10 -15.39
CA ALA A 147 5.74 7.84 -15.16
C ALA A 147 5.81 7.49 -13.67
N TYR A 148 4.69 7.11 -13.08
CA TYR A 148 4.64 6.56 -11.73
C TYR A 148 3.83 5.26 -11.71
N GLN A 149 4.28 4.33 -10.88
CA GLN A 149 3.65 3.04 -10.68
C GLN A 149 2.78 3.10 -9.43
N LEU A 150 1.47 2.93 -9.63
CA LEU A 150 0.54 2.75 -8.52
C LEU A 150 0.56 1.30 -8.05
N GLU A 151 0.55 1.12 -6.74
CA GLU A 151 0.25 -0.20 -6.20
C GLU A 151 -1.24 -0.49 -6.34
N LYS A 152 -1.56 -1.76 -6.60
CA LYS A 152 -2.94 -2.23 -6.62
C LYS A 152 -3.59 -1.85 -5.31
N SER A 153 -4.71 -1.13 -5.40
CA SER A 153 -5.53 -0.83 -4.24
C SER A 153 -5.88 -2.16 -3.60
N ALA A 154 -5.53 -2.33 -2.32
CA ALA A 154 -6.29 -3.24 -1.48
C ALA A 154 -7.65 -2.53 -1.31
N GLU A 155 -8.49 -2.63 -2.34
CA GLU A 155 -9.92 -2.52 -2.17
C GLU A 155 -10.20 -3.36 -0.93
N ALA A 156 -10.77 -2.71 0.08
CA ALA A 156 -11.53 -3.45 1.06
C ALA A 156 -12.40 -4.45 0.28
N PRO A 157 -12.58 -5.69 0.76
CA PRO A 157 -13.62 -6.55 0.21
C PRO A 157 -14.87 -5.67 0.07
N PRO A 158 -15.63 -5.78 -1.04
CA PRO A 158 -16.79 -4.94 -1.27
C PRO A 158 -17.56 -4.86 0.04
N LYS A 159 -17.93 -3.66 0.50
CA LYS A 159 -18.85 -3.46 1.62
C LYS A 159 -20.17 -4.17 1.28
N SER A 160 -20.22 -5.50 1.38
CA SER A 160 -21.41 -6.23 1.70
C SER A 160 -21.64 -5.92 3.17
N LYS A 161 -22.43 -4.88 3.39
CA LYS A 161 -23.26 -4.63 4.58
C LYS A 161 -23.01 -5.67 5.67
N THR A 162 -22.16 -5.35 6.65
CA THR A 162 -22.24 -6.02 7.96
C THR A 162 -23.46 -5.44 8.68
N ALA A 163 -24.64 -5.75 8.17
CA ALA A 163 -25.85 -5.78 8.93
C ALA A 163 -26.07 -7.27 9.28
N ASP A 164 -25.73 -7.58 10.52
CA ASP A 164 -26.42 -8.59 11.31
C ASP A 164 -26.30 -10.07 10.85
N ASN A 165 -25.13 -10.65 11.07
CA ASN A 165 -24.87 -12.10 11.00
C ASN A 165 -25.48 -12.86 12.20
N LYS A 166 -26.67 -12.46 12.65
CA LYS A 166 -27.49 -13.11 13.67
C LYS A 166 -28.85 -13.55 13.13
N SER A 167 -29.27 -13.00 11.99
CA SER A 167 -30.57 -13.30 11.37
C SER A 167 -30.54 -14.57 10.49
N THR A 168 -29.42 -14.87 9.83
CA THR A 168 -29.20 -16.05 8.98
C THR A 168 -29.09 -17.34 9.78
N ASN A 169 -28.37 -17.33 10.90
CA ASN A 169 -28.31 -18.49 11.80
C ASN A 169 -29.66 -18.77 12.47
N LYS A 170 -30.45 -17.74 12.82
CA LYS A 170 -31.79 -17.94 13.38
C LYS A 170 -32.79 -18.51 12.36
N THR A 171 -32.68 -18.13 11.09
CA THR A 171 -33.53 -18.68 10.02
C THR A 171 -33.12 -20.11 9.64
N ALA A 172 -31.82 -20.42 9.65
CA ALA A 172 -31.34 -21.79 9.47
C ALA A 172 -31.78 -22.69 10.65
N ASP A 173 -31.69 -22.20 11.90
CA ASP A 173 -32.14 -22.94 13.09
C ASP A 173 -33.66 -23.16 13.11
N SER A 174 -34.44 -22.17 12.68
CA SER A 174 -35.89 -22.32 12.61
C SER A 174 -36.31 -23.32 11.52
N LEU A 175 -35.64 -23.30 10.36
CA LEU A 175 -35.87 -24.29 9.30
C LEU A 175 -35.49 -25.71 9.75
N ASN A 176 -34.36 -25.88 10.43
CA ASN A 176 -33.94 -27.17 10.98
C ASN A 176 -34.93 -27.69 12.03
N ARG A 177 -35.46 -26.81 12.90
CA ARG A 177 -36.52 -27.19 13.86
C ARG A 177 -37.82 -27.61 13.19
N VAL A 178 -38.22 -26.93 12.11
CA VAL A 178 -39.42 -27.30 11.35
C VAL A 178 -39.23 -28.67 10.70
N ILE A 179 -38.07 -28.93 10.10
CA ILE A 179 -37.72 -30.23 9.51
C ILE A 179 -37.77 -31.36 10.55
N ASP A 180 -37.18 -31.14 11.73
CA ASP A 180 -37.14 -32.14 12.81
C ASP A 180 -38.55 -32.45 13.36
N SER A 181 -39.41 -31.44 13.50
CA SER A 181 -40.80 -31.64 13.88
C SER A 181 -41.62 -32.41 12.83
N LEU A 182 -41.35 -32.20 11.54
CA LEU A 182 -42.00 -32.95 10.46
C LEU A 182 -41.55 -34.41 10.42
N GLN A 183 -40.27 -34.70 10.65
CA GLN A 183 -39.79 -36.07 10.76
C GLN A 183 -40.45 -36.81 11.93
N ARG A 184 -40.58 -36.14 13.08
CA ARG A 184 -41.24 -36.73 14.25
C ARG A 184 -42.72 -37.02 14.01
N VAL A 185 -43.40 -36.14 13.26
CA VAL A 185 -44.80 -36.34 12.86
C VAL A 185 -44.93 -37.48 11.84
N ILE A 186 -44.00 -37.63 10.90
CA ILE A 186 -43.94 -38.77 9.97
C ILE A 186 -43.70 -40.08 10.72
N GLU A 187 -42.87 -40.06 11.76
CA GLU A 187 -42.52 -41.22 12.58
C GLU A 187 -43.68 -41.66 13.49
N LEU A 188 -44.49 -40.72 13.97
CA LEU A 188 -45.69 -40.99 14.79
C LEU A 188 -46.93 -41.35 13.96
N MET A 189 -46.87 -41.24 12.64
CA MET A 189 -47.94 -41.70 11.75
C MET A 189 -47.74 -43.18 11.36
N PRO A 190 -48.68 -44.09 11.65
CA PRO A 190 -48.62 -45.44 11.10
C PRO A 190 -48.83 -45.38 9.58
N VAL A 191 -47.74 -45.61 8.83
CA VAL A 191 -47.75 -45.67 7.37
C VAL A 191 -48.67 -46.81 6.90
N LYS A 192 -49.86 -46.49 6.37
CA LYS A 192 -50.66 -47.46 5.61
C LYS A 192 -49.92 -47.80 4.32
N LYS A 193 -49.24 -48.96 4.33
CA LYS A 193 -48.48 -49.52 3.21
C LYS A 193 -49.43 -49.91 2.07
N LYS A 194 -49.65 -49.03 1.09
CA LYS A 194 -50.30 -49.40 -0.17
C LYS A 194 -49.31 -50.18 -1.03
N ARG A 195 -49.53 -51.49 -1.12
CA ARG A 195 -48.67 -52.45 -1.82
C ARG A 195 -48.79 -52.27 -3.33
N ILE A 196 -47.86 -51.54 -3.95
CA ILE A 196 -47.79 -51.44 -5.42
C ILE A 196 -46.76 -52.47 -5.90
N ARG A 197 -47.26 -53.57 -6.48
CA ARG A 197 -46.49 -54.43 -7.39
C ARG A 197 -46.23 -53.61 -8.66
N THR A 198 -45.03 -53.68 -9.25
CA THR A 198 -44.78 -54.41 -10.51
C THR A 198 -43.40 -54.08 -11.13
N ARG A 199 -42.67 -55.17 -11.46
CA ARG A 199 -41.60 -55.40 -12.45
C ARG A 199 -40.32 -54.54 -12.49
N MET A 200 -39.34 -55.03 -11.74
CA MET A 200 -37.98 -55.24 -12.23
C MET A 200 -38.02 -56.14 -13.49
N LYS A 201 -37.62 -55.62 -14.66
CA LYS A 201 -37.10 -56.36 -15.84
C LYS A 201 -36.96 -55.37 -17.00
N LEU A 202 -35.88 -54.59 -17.07
CA LEU A 202 -35.27 -54.14 -18.34
C LEU A 202 -33.95 -53.35 -18.16
N PHE A 203 -32.98 -53.81 -17.37
CA PHE A 203 -31.65 -53.15 -17.38
C PHE A 203 -30.49 -54.15 -17.25
N ILE A 204 -30.66 -55.31 -17.89
CA ILE A 204 -29.57 -56.26 -18.18
C ILE A 204 -29.74 -56.60 -19.65
N ILE A 205 -29.22 -55.76 -20.56
CA ILE A 205 -28.97 -56.07 -21.99
C ILE A 205 -28.10 -54.97 -22.65
N LEU A 206 -27.94 -53.78 -22.07
CA LEU A 206 -27.14 -52.71 -22.68
C LEU A 206 -25.64 -52.67 -22.28
N SER A 207 -25.03 -53.82 -21.97
CA SER A 207 -23.61 -53.91 -21.58
C SER A 207 -22.77 -54.84 -22.48
N LYS A 208 -23.35 -55.40 -23.56
CA LYS A 208 -22.69 -56.46 -24.36
C LYS A 208 -22.55 -56.13 -25.85
N MET A 209 -22.16 -54.91 -26.19
CA MET A 209 -21.87 -54.55 -27.59
C MET A 209 -20.85 -53.40 -27.74
N ARG A 210 -19.64 -53.58 -27.19
CA ARG A 210 -18.47 -52.74 -27.53
C ARG A 210 -17.16 -53.51 -27.35
N MET A 211 -17.04 -54.64 -28.04
CA MET A 211 -15.78 -55.37 -28.22
C MET A 211 -15.86 -56.13 -29.55
N ALA A 212 -15.35 -55.53 -30.62
CA ALA A 212 -14.75 -56.24 -31.76
C ALA A 212 -14.30 -55.18 -32.78
N MET A 213 -12.97 -55.01 -32.91
CA MET A 213 -12.20 -54.78 -34.14
C MET A 213 -11.04 -53.80 -33.96
N ARG A 214 -9.84 -54.37 -34.03
CA ARG A 214 -8.54 -53.85 -34.45
C ARG A 214 -7.91 -54.99 -35.29
N PRO A 215 -6.74 -54.84 -35.95
CA PRO A 215 -6.17 -53.74 -36.73
C PRO A 215 -5.57 -54.25 -38.08
N VAL A 216 -5.12 -53.40 -39.02
CA VAL A 216 -4.13 -53.78 -40.06
C VAL A 216 -3.21 -52.59 -40.39
N ALA A 217 -1.92 -52.85 -40.54
CA ALA A 217 -0.83 -51.90 -40.81
C ALA A 217 -0.12 -52.18 -42.15
N LEU A 218 0.71 -51.20 -42.58
CA LEU A 218 1.85 -51.21 -43.56
C LEU A 218 1.55 -50.79 -45.03
N PRO A 219 2.55 -50.32 -45.82
CA PRO A 219 3.86 -49.67 -45.52
C PRO A 219 4.24 -48.45 -46.42
N LEU A 220 5.46 -47.91 -46.18
CA LEU A 220 6.24 -46.88 -46.91
C LEU A 220 6.29 -47.04 -48.46
N ASN A 221 6.43 -45.92 -49.22
CA ASN A 221 7.73 -45.42 -49.76
C ASN A 221 7.57 -44.39 -50.94
N HIS A 222 8.47 -43.40 -50.93
CA HIS A 222 9.13 -42.69 -52.05
C HIS A 222 8.57 -41.44 -52.77
N GLN A 223 9.47 -40.45 -52.85
CA GLN A 223 9.62 -39.28 -53.76
C GLN A 223 9.15 -37.91 -53.24
N MET A 224 10.08 -37.05 -52.81
CA MET A 224 10.79 -36.00 -53.60
C MET A 224 9.95 -34.71 -53.60
N ILE A 225 10.37 -33.58 -53.02
CA ILE A 225 11.31 -32.60 -53.61
C ILE A 225 11.66 -31.53 -52.54
N TRP A 226 12.92 -31.09 -52.60
CA TRP A 226 13.64 -30.07 -51.83
C TRP A 226 13.42 -28.61 -52.31
N TRP A 227 13.91 -27.65 -51.49
CA TRP A 227 14.37 -26.26 -51.80
C TRP A 227 13.29 -25.19 -52.08
N LEU A 228 13.37 -23.88 -51.74
CA LEU A 228 14.35 -22.86 -51.25
C LEU A 228 13.48 -21.78 -50.55
N GLU A 229 13.72 -21.28 -49.32
CA GLU A 229 14.78 -20.39 -48.82
C GLU A 229 14.88 -19.01 -49.53
N THR A 230 14.42 -17.97 -48.83
CA THR A 230 15.16 -16.73 -48.46
C THR A 230 14.52 -16.15 -47.21
#